data_AF-A0A435ZND4-F1
#
_entry.id   AF-A0A435ZND4-F1
#
_cell.length_a   1.000
_cell.length_b   1.000
_cell.length_c   1.000
_cell.angle_alpha   90.00
_cell.angle_beta   90.00
_cell.angle_gamma   90.00
#
_symmetry.space_group_name_H-M   'P 1'
#
loop_
_entity.id
_entity.type
_entity.pdbx_description
1 polymer ?
#
loop_
_entity_poly.entity_id
_entity_poly.type
_entity_poly.pdbx_seq_one_letter_code
_entity_poly.pdbx_strand_id
1 'polypeptide(L)'
;VVQRVIDAGIMALPSFAPGGPMPSQSGRLVGRTPDAEERAAAALLYVALMVDLSLDLIHSNNTVIVDGGLNTGGVLAGLLAQLRPGQAFLQGATLEGSATGAAALAFESVGREFAAEVPEPVNASRFTGLAGYRSNWRDATMDRGVAGAAVGGAR
;
A
#
# COMPACT_ATOMS: atom_id res chain seq x y z
N VAL A 1 -13.43 11.00 3.75
CA VAL A 1 -12.13 11.72 3.85
C VAL A 1 -11.20 11.40 2.69
N VAL A 2 -10.93 10.12 2.37
CA VAL A 2 -10.05 9.72 1.25
C VAL A 2 -10.36 10.43 -0.07
N GLN A 3 -11.64 10.48 -0.49
CA GLN A 3 -12.03 11.23 -1.70
C GLN A 3 -11.61 12.71 -1.65
N ARG A 4 -11.79 13.39 -0.51
CA ARG A 4 -11.39 14.81 -0.36
C ARG A 4 -9.88 15.01 -0.53
N VAL A 5 -9.08 14.06 -0.05
CA VAL A 5 -7.61 14.07 -0.19
C VAL A 5 -7.20 13.88 -1.64
N ILE A 6 -7.87 12.97 -2.36
CA ILE A 6 -7.67 12.75 -3.79
C ILE A 6 -8.01 14.02 -4.57
N ASP A 7 -9.19 14.59 -4.34
CA ASP A 7 -9.67 15.79 -5.03
C ASP A 7 -8.78 17.01 -4.76
N ALA A 8 -8.26 17.13 -3.53
CA ALA A 8 -7.37 18.22 -3.12
C ALA A 8 -5.91 18.02 -3.55
N GLY A 9 -5.55 16.86 -4.12
CA GLY A 9 -4.18 16.55 -4.54
C GLY A 9 -3.17 16.52 -3.39
N ILE A 10 -3.62 16.23 -2.17
CA ILE A 10 -2.73 16.16 -0.99
C ILE A 10 -2.01 14.81 -1.04
N MET A 11 -0.69 14.81 -1.16
CA MET A 11 0.11 13.59 -1.31
C MET A 11 1.20 13.49 -0.25
N ALA A 12 1.35 12.30 0.32
CA ALA A 12 2.57 11.91 1.03
C ALA A 12 3.54 11.30 0.02
N LEU A 13 4.71 11.91 -0.15
CA LEU A 13 5.76 11.46 -1.07
C LEU A 13 6.90 10.82 -0.25
N PRO A 14 7.52 9.73 -0.74
CA PRO A 14 8.51 8.96 0.00
C PRO A 14 9.83 9.73 0.24
N SER A 15 10.65 9.32 1.20
CA SER A 15 10.43 8.18 2.11
C SER A 15 10.24 8.58 3.57
N PHE A 16 9.23 8.01 4.21
CA PHE A 16 8.98 8.16 5.66
C PHE A 16 9.64 7.07 6.51
N ALA A 17 10.26 6.06 5.88
CA ALA A 17 10.98 4.97 6.56
C ALA A 17 12.19 4.51 5.71
N PRO A 18 13.26 3.99 6.32
CA PRO A 18 14.37 3.42 5.57
C PRO A 18 13.95 2.14 4.82
N GLY A 19 14.59 1.88 3.68
CA GLY A 19 14.33 0.70 2.84
C GLY A 19 13.21 0.91 1.80
N GLY A 20 12.76 -0.20 1.21
CA GLY A 20 11.73 -0.22 0.17
C GLY A 20 12.17 0.33 -1.19
N PRO A 21 11.23 0.57 -2.12
CA PRO A 21 11.52 1.01 -3.49
C PRO A 21 12.23 2.36 -3.62
N MET A 22 12.12 3.25 -2.62
CA MET A 22 12.56 4.65 -2.72
C MET A 22 13.38 5.09 -1.47
N PRO A 23 14.50 4.41 -1.13
CA PRO A 23 15.16 4.58 0.16
C PRO A 23 15.97 5.88 0.29
N SER A 24 16.31 6.53 -0.82
CA SER A 24 17.20 7.70 -0.86
C SER A 24 16.49 9.05 -0.68
N GLN A 25 15.17 9.06 -0.52
CA GLN A 25 14.37 10.29 -0.46
C GLN A 25 13.86 10.57 0.97
N SER A 26 13.75 11.84 1.34
CA SER A 26 13.10 12.25 2.60
C SER A 26 11.61 12.52 2.39
N GLY A 27 10.80 11.91 3.26
CA GLY A 27 9.35 11.94 3.20
C GLY A 27 8.79 13.33 3.45
N ARG A 28 7.80 13.74 2.64
CA ARG A 28 7.10 15.00 2.84
C ARG A 28 5.67 14.97 2.34
N LEU A 29 4.83 15.81 2.93
CA LEU A 29 3.50 16.11 2.41
C LEU A 29 3.59 17.22 1.37
N VAL A 30 2.83 17.10 0.29
CA VAL A 30 2.64 18.13 -0.74
C VAL A 30 1.15 18.41 -0.93
N GLY A 31 0.84 19.57 -1.51
CA GLY A 31 -0.51 20.13 -1.54
C GLY A 31 -0.75 21.09 -0.37
N ARG A 32 -2.00 21.46 -0.13
CA ARG A 32 -2.36 22.29 1.03
C ARG A 32 -2.17 21.51 2.34
N THR A 33 -2.05 22.23 3.45
CA THR A 33 -1.98 21.63 4.78
C THR A 33 -3.25 20.81 5.08
N PRO A 34 -3.14 19.49 5.38
CA PRO A 34 -4.28 18.66 5.75
C PRO A 34 -4.62 18.80 7.23
N ASP A 35 -5.90 18.63 7.55
CA ASP A 35 -6.34 18.36 8.92
C ASP A 35 -5.90 16.96 9.40
N ALA A 36 -6.28 16.58 10.63
CA ALA A 36 -5.87 15.30 11.21
C ALA A 36 -6.43 14.08 10.45
N GLU A 37 -7.68 14.14 10.01
CA GLU A 37 -8.32 13.04 9.26
C GLU A 37 -7.74 12.92 7.86
N GLU A 38 -7.55 14.06 7.19
CA GLU A 38 -6.94 14.14 5.86
C GLU A 38 -5.50 13.64 5.88
N ARG A 39 -4.75 13.90 6.95
CA ARG A 39 -3.40 13.37 7.14
C ARG A 39 -3.39 11.85 7.27
N ALA A 40 -4.32 11.28 8.02
CA ALA A 40 -4.47 9.82 8.12
C ALA A 40 -4.85 9.20 6.77
N ALA A 41 -5.77 9.82 6.03
CA ALA A 41 -6.15 9.39 4.70
C ALA A 41 -4.99 9.50 3.68
N ALA A 42 -4.20 10.57 3.73
CA ALA A 42 -2.99 10.72 2.90
C ALA A 42 -1.93 9.67 3.23
N ALA A 43 -1.77 9.32 4.51
CA ALA A 43 -0.88 8.23 4.92
C ALA A 43 -1.36 6.86 4.38
N LEU A 44 -2.66 6.57 4.45
CA LEU A 44 -3.24 5.35 3.89
C LEU A 44 -3.04 5.26 2.36
N LEU A 45 -3.31 6.35 1.64
CA LEU A 45 -3.07 6.42 0.19
C LEU A 45 -1.58 6.22 -0.14
N TYR A 46 -0.68 6.83 0.63
CA TYR A 46 0.76 6.62 0.47
C TYR A 46 1.15 5.15 0.62
N VAL A 47 0.65 4.46 1.66
CA VAL A 47 0.93 3.03 1.83
C VAL A 47 0.37 2.21 0.67
N ALA A 48 -0.87 2.48 0.24
CA ALA A 48 -1.46 1.80 -0.92
C ALA A 48 -0.62 1.98 -2.19
N LEU A 49 -0.11 3.19 -2.44
CA LEU A 49 0.73 3.49 -3.60
C LEU A 49 2.13 2.86 -3.50
N MET A 50 2.72 2.82 -2.32
CA MET A 50 3.99 2.11 -2.09
C MET A 50 3.83 0.60 -2.29
N VAL A 51 2.71 0.01 -1.87
CA VAL A 51 2.39 -1.40 -2.11
C VAL A 51 2.14 -1.65 -3.60
N ASP A 52 1.35 -0.82 -4.28
CA ASP A 52 1.12 -0.92 -5.73
C ASP A 52 2.44 -0.86 -6.52
N LEU A 53 3.32 0.09 -6.18
CA LEU A 53 4.65 0.18 -6.77
C LEU A 53 5.49 -1.08 -6.49
N SER A 54 5.46 -1.60 -5.26
CA SER A 54 6.22 -2.79 -4.89
C SER A 54 5.73 -4.03 -5.64
N LEU A 55 4.42 -4.16 -5.84
CA LEU A 55 3.80 -5.23 -6.62
C LEU A 55 4.21 -5.17 -8.10
N ASP A 56 4.31 -3.97 -8.69
CA ASP A 56 4.85 -3.81 -10.05
C ASP A 56 6.31 -4.25 -10.16
N LEU A 57 7.15 -3.86 -9.19
CA LEU A 57 8.58 -4.17 -9.22
C LEU A 57 8.88 -5.66 -9.17
N ILE A 58 8.02 -6.44 -8.50
CA ILE A 58 8.12 -7.91 -8.46
C ILE A 58 7.28 -8.59 -9.56
N HIS A 59 6.72 -7.83 -10.51
CA HIS A 59 5.87 -8.32 -11.60
C HIS A 59 4.69 -9.19 -11.10
N SER A 60 4.07 -8.78 -9.99
CA SER A 60 2.98 -9.53 -9.38
C SER A 60 1.70 -9.45 -10.22
N ASN A 61 1.24 -10.62 -10.67
CA ASN A 61 -0.01 -10.80 -11.43
C ASN A 61 -0.96 -11.86 -10.84
N ASN A 62 -0.50 -12.63 -9.85
CA ASN A 62 -1.31 -13.66 -9.18
C ASN A 62 -2.18 -13.06 -8.07
N THR A 63 -3.05 -13.86 -7.45
CA THR A 63 -3.84 -13.42 -6.30
C THR A 63 -2.97 -12.86 -5.18
N VAL A 64 -3.36 -11.70 -4.63
CA VAL A 64 -2.70 -11.07 -3.48
C VAL A 64 -3.61 -11.18 -2.26
N ILE A 65 -3.07 -11.66 -1.14
CA ILE A 65 -3.76 -11.67 0.14
C ILE A 65 -3.26 -10.48 0.96
N VAL A 66 -4.18 -9.62 1.41
CA VAL A 66 -3.87 -8.46 2.25
C VAL A 66 -4.25 -8.78 3.69
N ASP A 67 -3.26 -8.73 4.58
CA ASP A 67 -3.42 -9.03 6.00
C ASP A 67 -2.83 -7.92 6.89
N GLY A 68 -3.19 -7.95 8.17
CA GLY A 68 -2.66 -7.08 9.21
C GLY A 68 -3.55 -5.87 9.53
N GLY A 69 -3.35 -5.32 10.72
CA GLY A 69 -4.23 -4.29 11.29
C GLY A 69 -4.37 -2.99 10.48
N LEU A 70 -3.45 -2.70 9.55
CA LEU A 70 -3.59 -1.55 8.66
C LEU A 70 -4.73 -1.71 7.65
N ASN A 71 -5.12 -2.94 7.33
CA ASN A 71 -6.28 -3.25 6.49
C ASN A 71 -7.59 -3.39 7.31
N THR A 72 -7.62 -2.94 8.57
CA THR A 72 -8.87 -2.94 9.36
C THR A 72 -9.97 -2.18 8.61
N GLY A 73 -11.11 -2.82 8.38
CA GLY A 73 -12.21 -2.28 7.58
C GLY A 73 -12.04 -2.39 6.06
N GLY A 74 -11.01 -3.07 5.57
CA GLY A 74 -10.84 -3.45 4.16
C GLY A 74 -10.47 -2.31 3.20
N VAL A 75 -10.22 -1.09 3.70
CA VAL A 75 -10.01 0.08 2.85
C VAL A 75 -8.71 -0.01 2.04
N LEU A 76 -7.63 -0.51 2.66
CA LEU A 76 -6.34 -0.68 1.97
C LEU A 76 -6.47 -1.68 0.82
N ALA A 77 -7.05 -2.84 1.07
CA ALA A 77 -7.26 -3.86 0.06
C ALA A 77 -8.19 -3.37 -1.05
N GLY A 78 -9.27 -2.65 -0.71
CA GLY A 78 -10.18 -2.06 -1.69
C GLY A 78 -9.52 -1.00 -2.57
N LEU A 79 -8.58 -0.20 -2.03
CA LEU A 79 -7.77 0.73 -2.82
C LEU A 79 -6.86 -0.01 -3.80
N LEU A 80 -6.16 -1.06 -3.34
CA LEU A 80 -5.27 -1.87 -4.18
C LEU A 80 -6.03 -2.58 -5.31
N ALA A 81 -7.18 -3.18 -4.99
CA ALA A 81 -8.06 -3.80 -5.98
C ALA A 81 -8.57 -2.78 -7.02
N GLN A 82 -8.84 -1.53 -6.62
CA GLN A 82 -9.21 -0.47 -7.57
C GLN A 82 -8.02 -0.04 -8.45
N LEU A 83 -6.80 0.05 -7.89
CA LEU A 83 -5.58 0.41 -8.62
C LEU A 83 -5.13 -0.68 -9.61
N ARG A 84 -5.51 -1.94 -9.37
CA ARG A 84 -5.09 -3.13 -10.14
C ARG A 84 -6.32 -3.97 -10.55
N PRO A 85 -7.19 -3.46 -11.44
CA PRO A 85 -8.45 -4.12 -11.78
C PRO A 85 -8.31 -5.50 -12.45
N GLY A 86 -7.11 -5.84 -12.95
CA GLY A 86 -6.81 -7.15 -13.55
C GLY A 86 -6.27 -8.20 -12.59
N GLN A 87 -6.12 -7.90 -11.29
CA GLN A 87 -5.52 -8.79 -10.30
C GLN A 87 -6.51 -9.07 -9.17
N ALA A 88 -6.60 -10.33 -8.74
CA ALA A 88 -7.47 -10.72 -7.64
C ALA A 88 -6.85 -10.34 -6.28
N PHE A 89 -7.69 -9.81 -5.40
CA PHE A 89 -7.32 -9.50 -4.01
C PHE A 89 -8.22 -10.27 -3.05
N LEU A 90 -7.61 -10.85 -2.03
CA LEU A 90 -8.28 -11.44 -0.88
C LEU A 90 -7.84 -10.72 0.40
N GLN A 91 -8.61 -10.84 1.47
CA GLN A 91 -8.23 -10.34 2.80
C GLN A 91 -8.40 -11.43 3.85
N GLY A 92 -7.50 -11.45 4.85
CA GLY A 92 -7.59 -12.37 5.98
C GLY A 92 -8.89 -12.13 6.77
N ALA A 93 -9.57 -13.21 7.16
CA ALA A 93 -10.80 -13.14 7.93
C ALA A 93 -10.55 -12.72 9.39
N THR A 94 -9.46 -13.22 9.98
CA THR A 94 -8.81 -12.66 11.17
C THR A 94 -7.52 -11.98 10.73
N LEU A 95 -7.34 -10.69 11.03
CA LEU A 95 -6.16 -9.88 10.62
C LEU A 95 -4.89 -10.25 11.41
N GLU A 96 -4.64 -11.56 11.57
CA GLU A 96 -3.68 -12.19 12.47
C GLU A 96 -2.83 -13.25 11.73
N GLY A 97 -2.59 -13.08 10.43
CA GLY A 97 -1.96 -14.10 9.58
C GLY A 97 -0.59 -14.57 10.05
N SER A 98 0.20 -13.72 10.72
CA SER A 98 1.46 -14.13 11.36
C SER A 98 1.25 -15.16 12.48
N ALA A 99 0.25 -14.94 13.36
CA ALA A 99 -0.07 -15.86 14.45
C ALA A 99 -0.71 -17.14 13.91
N THR A 100 -1.61 -17.02 12.93
CA THR A 100 -2.19 -18.15 12.20
C THR A 100 -1.13 -19.02 11.54
N GLY A 101 -0.15 -18.41 10.86
CA GLY A 101 0.96 -19.13 10.24
C GLY A 101 1.86 -19.84 11.25
N ALA A 102 2.18 -19.19 12.37
CA ALA A 102 2.95 -19.80 13.46
C ALA A 102 2.19 -20.99 14.08
N ALA A 103 0.88 -20.86 14.30
CA ALA A 103 0.04 -21.94 14.80
C ALA A 103 -0.02 -23.11 13.81
N ALA A 104 -0.16 -22.84 12.51
CA ALA A 104 -0.17 -23.88 11.48
C ALA A 104 1.12 -24.70 11.49
N LEU A 105 2.29 -24.05 11.51
CA LEU A 105 3.58 -24.73 11.61
C LEU A 105 3.72 -25.56 12.89
N ALA A 106 3.26 -25.02 14.04
CA ALA A 106 3.32 -25.72 15.31
C ALA A 106 2.42 -26.98 15.34
N PHE A 107 1.21 -26.89 14.78
CA PHE A 107 0.30 -28.04 14.69
C PHE A 107 0.83 -29.10 13.70
N GLU A 108 1.35 -28.68 12.55
CA GLU A 108 1.96 -29.56 11.56
C GLU A 108 3.13 -30.35 12.18
N SER A 109 3.95 -29.70 13.01
CA SER A 109 5.09 -30.33 13.68
C SER A 109 4.72 -31.51 14.61
N VAL A 110 3.45 -31.57 15.05
CA VAL A 110 2.91 -32.67 15.88
C VAL A 110 1.91 -33.54 15.11
N GLY A 111 1.90 -33.47 13.78
CA GLY A 111 1.04 -34.27 12.91
C GLY A 111 -0.44 -33.89 12.98
N ARG A 112 -0.75 -32.63 13.34
CA ARG A 112 -2.11 -32.11 13.42
C ARG A 112 -2.35 -31.05 12.34
N GLU A 113 -3.57 -31.00 11.85
CA GLU A 113 -4.01 -29.91 10.99
C GLU A 113 -4.44 -28.70 11.82
N PHE A 114 -4.14 -27.50 11.30
CA PHE A 114 -4.67 -26.24 11.80
C PHE A 114 -5.69 -25.71 10.79
N ALA A 115 -6.95 -25.61 11.20
CA ALA A 115 -8.00 -25.05 10.37
C ALA A 115 -7.88 -23.52 10.35
N ALA A 116 -7.08 -23.00 9.41
CA ALA A 116 -7.04 -21.58 9.14
C ALA A 116 -8.33 -21.14 8.41
N GLU A 117 -8.82 -19.96 8.76
CA GLU A 117 -9.98 -19.38 8.09
C GLU A 117 -9.63 -18.99 6.65
N VAL A 118 -10.57 -19.22 5.74
CA VAL A 118 -10.36 -18.97 4.32
C VAL A 118 -10.42 -17.46 4.05
N PRO A 119 -9.42 -16.86 3.40
CA PRO A 119 -9.46 -15.44 3.04
C PRO A 119 -10.64 -15.10 2.14
N GLU A 120 -11.23 -13.93 2.36
CA GLU A 120 -12.42 -13.48 1.64
C GLU A 120 -12.07 -12.61 0.42
N PRO A 121 -12.86 -12.66 -0.68
CA PRO A 121 -12.68 -11.75 -1.81
C PRO A 121 -12.83 -10.28 -1.44
N VAL A 122 -11.93 -9.45 -1.96
CA VAL A 122 -11.95 -8.00 -1.76
C VAL A 122 -12.72 -7.34 -2.90
N ASN A 123 -13.67 -6.49 -2.55
CA ASN A 123 -14.33 -5.62 -3.53
C ASN A 123 -13.49 -4.36 -3.76
N ALA A 124 -13.26 -4.02 -5.03
CA ALA A 124 -12.60 -2.77 -5.38
C ALA A 124 -13.38 -1.57 -4.83
N SER A 125 -12.64 -0.61 -4.27
CA SER A 125 -13.18 0.69 -3.91
C SER A 125 -13.57 1.48 -5.17
N ARG A 126 -14.30 2.58 -4.98
CA ARG A 126 -14.88 3.39 -6.07
C ARG A 126 -14.54 4.87 -5.93
N PHE A 127 -13.29 5.17 -5.58
CA PHE A 127 -12.84 6.56 -5.48
C PHE A 127 -12.62 7.17 -6.87
N THR A 128 -13.23 8.31 -7.12
CA THR A 128 -13.06 9.04 -8.38
C THR A 128 -11.64 9.62 -8.44
N GLY A 129 -10.99 9.52 -9.60
CA GLY A 129 -9.66 10.13 -9.82
C GLY A 129 -8.47 9.38 -9.24
N LEU A 130 -8.66 8.23 -8.58
CA LEU A 130 -7.58 7.48 -7.93
C LEU A 130 -6.45 7.09 -8.89
N ALA A 131 -6.77 6.69 -10.12
CA ALA A 131 -5.77 6.36 -11.14
C ALA A 131 -4.91 7.58 -11.53
N GLY A 132 -5.53 8.76 -11.68
CA GLY A 132 -4.81 10.01 -11.95
C GLY A 132 -3.95 10.45 -10.76
N TYR A 133 -4.47 10.30 -9.54
CA TYR A 133 -3.72 10.53 -8.32
C TYR A 133 -2.46 9.64 -8.24
N ARG A 134 -2.57 8.35 -8.58
CA ARG A 134 -1.41 7.45 -8.70
C ARG A 134 -0.39 7.96 -9.71
N SER A 135 -0.81 8.34 -10.91
CA SER A 135 0.11 8.83 -11.94
C SER A 135 0.87 10.07 -11.46
N ASN A 136 0.14 11.07 -10.94
CA ASN A 136 0.75 12.29 -10.41
C ASN A 136 1.73 12.01 -9.26
N TRP A 137 1.39 11.06 -8.39
CA TRP A 137 2.28 10.63 -7.32
C TRP A 137 3.57 10.02 -7.89
N ARG A 138 3.47 9.11 -8.88
CA ARG A 138 4.62 8.48 -9.52
C ARG A 138 5.54 9.50 -10.18
N ASP A 139 4.98 10.42 -10.97
CA ASP A 139 5.75 11.49 -11.60
C ASP A 139 6.52 12.32 -10.56
N ALA A 140 5.84 12.76 -9.50
CA ALA A 140 6.44 13.53 -8.42
C ALA A 140 7.51 12.75 -7.61
N THR A 141 7.46 11.41 -7.60
CA THR A 141 8.50 10.56 -6.99
C THR A 141 9.71 10.33 -7.90
N MET A 142 9.49 10.19 -9.21
CA MET A 142 10.52 9.89 -10.20
C MET A 142 11.37 11.11 -10.57
N ASP A 143 10.76 12.29 -10.68
CA ASP A 143 11.48 13.56 -10.90
C ASP A 143 12.55 13.81 -9.82
N ARG A 144 12.32 13.31 -8.60
CA ARG A 144 13.29 13.40 -7.50
C ARG A 144 14.39 12.37 -7.56
N GLY A 145 14.15 11.20 -8.16
CA GLY A 145 15.20 10.20 -8.39
C GLY A 145 16.29 10.77 -9.30
N VAL A 146 15.89 11.54 -10.31
CA VAL A 146 16.81 12.23 -11.24
C VAL A 146 17.53 13.40 -10.55
N ALA A 147 16.80 14.25 -9.83
CA ALA A 147 17.41 15.37 -9.11
C ALA A 147 18.36 14.93 -7.99
N GLY A 148 18.04 13.84 -7.27
CA GLY A 148 18.90 13.29 -6.22
C GLY A 148 20.17 12.62 -6.76
N ALA A 149 20.10 11.95 -7.92
CA ALA A 149 21.26 11.34 -8.57
C ALA A 149 22.26 12.39 -9.08
N ALA A 150 21.79 13.53 -9.59
CA ALA A 150 22.66 14.61 -10.09
C ALA A 150 23.52 15.27 -8.98
N VAL A 151 23.08 15.22 -7.73
CA VAL A 151 23.82 15.79 -6.57
C VAL A 151 24.80 14.77 -5.96
N GLY A 152 24.61 13.48 -6.22
CA GLY A 152 25.46 12.40 -5.71
C GLY A 152 26.71 12.08 -6.54
N GLY A 153 26.84 12.65 -7.75
CA GLY A 153 27.91 12.36 -8.72
C GLY A 153 29.25 13.07 -8.51
N ALA A 154 29.43 13.79 -7.40
CA ALA A 154 30.68 14.45 -7.07
C ALA A 154 31.21 13.98 -5.71
N ARG A 155 31.82 12.78 -5.67
CA ARG A 155 32.79 12.37 -4.66
C ARG A 155 33.85 11.47 -5.29
#